data_AF-A0A7Y0S2G0-F1
#
_entry.id   AF-A0A7Y0S2G0-F1
#
_cell.length_a   1.000
_cell.length_b   1.000
_cell.length_c   1.000
_cell.angle_alpha   90.00
_cell.angle_beta   90.00
_cell.angle_gamma   90.00
#
_symmetry.space_group_name_H-M   'P 1'
#
loop_
_entity.id
_entity.type
_entity.pdbx_description
1 polymer ?
#
loop_
_entity_poly.entity_id
_entity_poly.type
_entity_poly.pdbx_seq_one_letter_code
_entity_poly.pdbx_strand_id
1 'polypeptide(L)'
;YDERTLKRNTDDLGDVALRQRVLRDMTDLSLETEIFGEKLAMPIALAPVGLTGMYARRGEVQAAKAAEKKGIPFTMSTVSVCPIE
;
A
#
# COMPACT_ATOMS: atom_id res chain seq x y z
N TYR A 1 11.68 10.67 -23.44
CA TYR A 1 11.04 10.49 -22.13
C TYR A 1 12.00 9.65 -21.30
N ASP A 2 12.85 10.29 -20.49
CA ASP A 2 13.97 9.66 -19.77
C ASP A 2 13.58 9.22 -18.34
N GLU A 3 12.27 8.99 -18.11
CA GLU A 3 11.67 8.56 -16.83
C GLU A 3 12.16 9.30 -15.57
N ARG A 4 12.64 10.54 -15.69
CA ARG A 4 13.29 11.25 -14.58
C ARG A 4 12.43 11.42 -13.36
N THR A 5 11.12 11.61 -13.52
CA THR A 5 10.19 11.71 -12.39
C THR A 5 10.09 10.40 -11.62
N LEU A 6 10.11 9.25 -12.30
CA LEU A 6 10.12 7.94 -11.65
C LEU A 6 11.37 7.79 -10.77
N LYS A 7 12.54 8.14 -11.32
CA LYS A 7 13.79 8.11 -10.58
C LYS A 7 13.76 9.05 -9.37
N ARG A 8 13.28 10.29 -9.56
CA ARG A 8 13.17 11.28 -8.48
C ARG A 8 12.27 10.82 -7.33
N ASN A 9 11.18 10.11 -7.59
CA ASN A 9 10.33 9.59 -6.52
C ASN A 9 11.10 8.68 -5.54
N THR A 10 12.06 7.89 -6.04
CA THR A 10 12.91 7.02 -5.21
C THR A 10 14.06 7.79 -4.57
N ASP A 11 14.75 8.65 -5.35
CA ASP A 11 15.86 9.46 -4.85
C ASP A 11 15.41 10.39 -3.70
N ASP A 12 14.28 11.09 -3.88
CA ASP A 12 13.73 12.04 -2.89
C ASP A 12 13.36 11.34 -1.55
N LEU A 13 12.89 10.08 -1.59
CA LEU A 13 12.63 9.29 -0.38
C LEU A 13 13.93 8.79 0.27
N GLY A 14 14.95 8.49 -0.53
CA GLY A 14 16.27 8.06 -0.04
C GLY A 14 17.00 9.13 0.75
N ASP A 15 16.74 10.41 0.45
CA ASP A 15 17.32 11.56 1.15
C ASP A 15 16.73 11.80 2.55
N VAL A 16 15.62 11.11 2.90
CA VAL A 16 14.97 11.25 4.21
C VAL A 16 15.68 10.40 5.26
N ALA A 17 16.45 11.03 6.16
CA ALA A 17 17.11 10.36 7.27
C ALA A 17 16.20 10.22 8.52
N LEU A 18 16.15 9.02 9.10
CA LEU A 18 15.46 8.78 10.37
C LEU A 18 16.35 9.11 11.56
N ARG A 19 15.85 9.94 12.49
CA ARG A 19 16.54 10.21 13.77
C ARG A 19 16.32 9.05 14.74
N GLN A 20 17.35 8.23 14.93
CA GLN A 20 17.31 7.15 15.91
C GLN A 20 17.07 7.68 17.33
N ARG A 21 16.15 7.05 18.05
CA ARG A 21 15.90 7.30 19.48
C ARG A 21 16.31 6.05 20.24
N VAL A 22 17.35 6.16 21.06
CA VAL A 22 17.89 5.05 21.86
C VAL A 22 17.25 5.00 23.25
N LEU A 23 17.41 3.87 23.96
CA LEU A 23 16.89 3.66 25.32
C LEU A 23 15.37 3.82 25.42
N ARG A 24 14.64 3.34 24.40
CA ARG A 24 13.17 3.24 24.41
C ARG A 24 12.78 1.77 24.52
N ASP A 25 11.79 1.49 25.35
CA ASP A 25 11.15 0.19 25.38
C ASP A 25 10.39 -0.02 24.07
N MET A 26 10.67 -1.14 23.40
CA MET A 26 10.08 -1.55 22.13
C MET A 26 9.49 -2.98 22.23
N THR A 27 9.17 -3.42 23.45
CA THR A 27 8.64 -4.77 23.68
C THR A 27 7.29 -4.96 22.99
N ASP A 28 6.42 -3.94 23.02
CA ASP A 28 5.10 -3.96 22.40
C ASP A 28 5.04 -2.93 21.25
N LEU A 29 5.32 -3.39 20.03
CA LEU A 29 5.15 -2.59 18.81
C LEU A 29 3.84 -2.95 18.12
N SER A 30 3.03 -1.94 17.82
CA SER A 30 1.84 -2.08 17.00
C SER A 30 1.93 -1.18 15.78
N LEU A 31 1.53 -1.72 14.63
CA LEU A 31 1.32 -0.95 13.41
C LEU A 31 -0.15 -0.54 13.25
N GLU A 32 -1.03 -0.97 14.14
CA GLU A 32 -2.46 -0.69 14.02
C GLU A 32 -2.74 0.81 13.98
N THR A 33 -3.70 1.19 13.15
CA THR A 33 -4.11 2.58 12.99
C THR A 33 -5.61 2.66 12.75
N GLU A 34 -6.17 3.86 12.87
CA GLU A 34 -7.57 4.13 12.58
C GLU A 34 -7.66 5.16 11.46
N ILE A 35 -8.35 4.81 10.37
CA ILE A 35 -8.57 5.69 9.23
C ILE A 35 -10.06 5.69 8.90
N PHE A 36 -10.67 6.88 8.84
CA PHE A 36 -12.12 7.05 8.60
C PHE A 36 -13.04 6.28 9.56
N GLY A 37 -12.60 6.04 10.81
CA GLY A 37 -13.36 5.27 11.80
C GLY A 37 -13.18 3.74 11.71
N GLU A 38 -12.39 3.26 10.75
CA GLU A 38 -12.08 1.84 10.57
C GLU A 38 -10.70 1.52 11.15
N LYS A 39 -10.61 0.41 11.89
CA LYS A 39 -9.34 -0.11 12.41
C LYS A 39 -8.61 -0.90 11.34
N LEU A 40 -7.35 -0.54 11.09
CA LEU A 40 -6.46 -1.19 10.14
C LEU A 40 -5.29 -1.84 10.87
N ALA A 41 -4.80 -2.96 10.34
CA ALA A 41 -3.66 -3.67 10.91
C ALA A 41 -2.33 -2.92 10.72
N MET A 42 -2.26 -2.01 9.73
CA MET A 42 -1.08 -1.21 9.40
C MET A 42 -1.47 0.02 8.58
N PRO A 43 -0.68 1.12 8.60
CA PRO A 43 -1.00 2.38 7.94
C PRO A 43 -0.62 2.35 6.45
N ILE A 44 -1.04 1.31 5.73
CA ILE A 44 -0.80 1.16 4.29
C ILE A 44 -2.10 0.77 3.60
N ALA A 45 -2.22 1.13 2.32
CA ALA A 45 -3.33 0.73 1.46
C ALA A 45 -2.79 0.33 0.08
N LEU A 46 -3.50 -0.56 -0.61
CA LEU A 46 -3.18 -0.88 -2.00
C LEU A 46 -3.74 0.21 -2.91
N ALA A 47 -2.83 0.91 -3.60
CA ALA A 47 -3.17 1.96 -4.55
C ALA A 47 -3.97 1.43 -5.75
N PRO A 48 -4.82 2.26 -6.38
CA PRO A 48 -5.59 1.85 -7.55
C PRO A 48 -4.68 1.65 -8.76
N VAL A 49 -4.59 0.41 -9.23
CA VAL A 49 -3.89 0.04 -10.46
C VAL A 49 -4.88 -0.54 -11.46
N GLY A 50 -4.90 0.03 -12.66
CA GLY A 50 -5.72 -0.45 -13.77
C GLY A 50 -5.15 -1.70 -14.43
N LEU A 51 -6.00 -2.43 -15.15
CA LEU A 51 -5.59 -3.52 -16.04
C LEU A 51 -4.76 -4.62 -15.35
N THR A 52 -4.95 -4.87 -14.06
CA THR A 52 -4.09 -5.83 -13.35
C THR A 52 -4.36 -7.29 -13.74
N GLY A 53 -5.50 -7.55 -14.39
CA GLY A 53 -5.74 -8.76 -15.16
C GLY A 53 -4.65 -9.10 -16.19
N MET A 54 -3.85 -8.12 -16.65
CA MET A 54 -2.70 -8.35 -17.53
C MET A 54 -1.47 -8.89 -16.80
N TYR A 55 -1.32 -8.61 -15.50
CA TYR A 55 -0.22 -9.15 -14.69
C TYR A 55 -0.50 -10.57 -14.21
N ALA A 56 -1.76 -10.84 -13.83
CA ALA A 56 -2.20 -12.17 -13.40
C ALA A 56 -3.70 -12.35 -13.66
N ARG A 57 -4.13 -13.59 -13.87
CA ARG A 57 -5.56 -13.92 -14.02
C ARG A 57 -6.35 -13.42 -12.81
N ARG A 58 -7.31 -12.52 -13.02
CA ARG A 58 -8.10 -11.87 -11.93
C ARG A 58 -7.21 -11.14 -10.91
N GLY A 59 -6.19 -10.42 -11.37
CA GLY A 59 -5.22 -9.71 -10.53
C GLY A 59 -5.85 -8.83 -9.45
N GLU A 60 -6.94 -8.13 -9.78
CA GLU A 60 -7.65 -7.24 -8.84
C GLU A 60 -8.26 -8.03 -7.68
N VAL A 61 -8.89 -9.18 -7.99
CA VAL A 61 -9.48 -10.07 -6.98
C VAL A 61 -8.42 -10.67 -6.08
N GLN A 62 -7.25 -11.00 -6.63
CA GLN A 62 -6.13 -11.51 -5.84
C GLN A 62 -5.59 -10.44 -4.88
N ALA A 63 -5.43 -9.20 -5.35
CA ALA A 63 -5.00 -8.07 -4.54
C ALA A 63 -6.02 -7.75 -3.42
N ALA A 64 -7.31 -7.69 -3.75
CA ALA A 64 -8.38 -7.44 -2.79
C ALA A 64 -8.41 -8.50 -1.67
N LYS A 65 -8.32 -9.79 -2.02
CA LYS A 65 -8.24 -10.88 -1.02
C LYS A 65 -7.00 -10.81 -0.15
N ALA A 66 -5.86 -10.42 -0.73
CA ALA A 66 -4.63 -10.26 0.03
C ALA A 66 -4.73 -9.09 1.01
N ALA A 67 -5.33 -7.97 0.59
CA ALA A 67 -5.57 -6.80 1.42
C ALA A 67 -6.51 -7.13 2.60
N GLU A 68 -7.64 -7.80 2.33
CA GLU A 68 -8.58 -8.28 3.35
C GLU A 68 -7.89 -9.20 4.36
N LYS A 69 -7.14 -10.21 3.89
CA LYS A 69 -6.39 -11.12 4.76
C LYS A 69 -5.34 -10.41 5.63
N LYS A 70 -4.83 -9.26 5.17
CA LYS A 70 -3.83 -8.46 5.87
C LYS A 70 -4.43 -7.30 6.67
N GLY A 71 -5.76 -7.14 6.67
CA GLY A 71 -6.44 -6.07 7.41
C GLY A 71 -6.07 -4.67 6.92
N ILE A 72 -5.87 -4.51 5.61
CA ILE A 72 -5.55 -3.22 4.98
C ILE A 72 -6.54 -2.87 3.86
N PRO A 73 -6.73 -1.58 3.54
CA PRO A 73 -7.63 -1.17 2.47
C PRO A 73 -7.10 -1.52 1.08
N PHE A 74 -8.03 -1.81 0.17
CA PHE A 74 -7.79 -1.92 -1.26
C PHE A 74 -8.59 -0.84 -2.00
N THR A 75 -7.95 -0.10 -2.91
CA THR A 75 -8.62 0.88 -3.78
C THR A 75 -8.78 0.31 -5.18
N MET A 76 -10.01 0.14 -5.65
CA MET A 76 -10.29 -0.36 -7.00
C MET A 76 -10.11 0.74 -8.06
N SER A 77 -9.48 0.41 -9.18
CA SER A 77 -9.38 1.30 -10.34
C SER A 77 -10.64 1.26 -11.19
N THR A 78 -11.04 2.40 -11.75
CA THR A 78 -12.16 2.48 -12.72
C THR A 78 -11.89 1.73 -14.03
N VAL A 79 -10.61 1.51 -14.35
CA VAL A 79 -10.14 0.74 -15.52
C VAL A 79 -9.69 -0.67 -15.11
N SER A 80 -10.33 -1.23 -14.08
CA SER A 80 -10.19 -2.63 -13.66
C SER A 80 -10.74 -3.58 -14.73
N VAL A 81 -10.13 -4.77 -14.85
CA VAL A 81 -10.63 -5.85 -15.71
C VAL A 81 -11.70 -6.70 -15.00
N CYS A 82 -11.68 -6.74 -13.68
CA CYS A 82 -12.73 -7.36 -12.88
C CYS A 82 -13.83 -6.33 -12.56
N PRO A 83 -15.12 -6.71 -12.64
CA PRO A 83 -16.20 -5.85 -12.18
C PRO A 83 -16.10 -5.56 -10.68
N ILE A 84 -16.88 -4.58 -10.22
CA ILE A 84 -16.91 -4.21 -8.80
C ILE A 84 -17.65 -5.27 -7.96
N GLU A 85 -18.61 -5.98 -8.58
CA GLU A 85 -19.35 -7.12 -8.03
C GLU A 85 -18.58 -8.46 -8.13
#